data_AF-A0A916YN85-F1
#
_entry.id   AF-A0A916YN85-F1
#
_cell.length_a   1.000
_cell.length_b   1.000
_cell.length_c   1.000
_cell.angle_alpha   90.00
_cell.angle_beta   90.00
_cell.angle_gamma   90.00
#
_symmetry.space_group_name_H-M   'P 1'
#
loop_
_entity.id
_entity.type
_entity.pdbx_description
1 polymer ?
#
loop_
_entity_poly.entity_id
_entity_poly.type
_entity_poly.pdbx_seq_one_letter_code
_entity_poly.pdbx_strand_id
1 'polypeptide(L)'
;MGEDDVIVIRQKDGSIKAFLNSCTHRGNRVCRADRGNARAFTCNYHGWSFAPDGALAGVPLENEAYFGKLDRSKFGLVPVTKVSEYKGLVFGCWDANSPSLEDYLGDAKFSSMSGWMPCRADQRCSAKPRRWC
;
A
#
# COMPACT_ATOMS: atom_id res chain seq x y z
N MET A 1 -2.50 4.79 7.87
CA MET A 1 -2.95 3.69 8.74
C MET A 1 -2.58 4.10 10.15
N GLY A 2 -3.53 4.59 10.94
CA GLY A 2 -3.19 5.50 12.03
C GLY A 2 -2.57 6.79 11.48
N GLU A 3 -1.48 7.23 12.09
CA GLU A 3 -0.69 8.40 11.63
C GLU A 3 0.29 8.05 10.50
N ASP A 4 0.49 6.77 10.19
CA ASP A 4 1.44 6.34 9.16
C ASP A 4 0.86 6.49 7.75
N ASP A 5 1.55 7.23 6.89
CA ASP A 5 1.20 7.31 5.47
C ASP A 5 1.56 6.00 4.75
N VAL A 6 0.64 5.49 3.93
CA VAL A 6 0.85 4.27 3.14
C VAL A 6 0.59 4.52 1.66
N ILE A 7 1.31 3.81 0.80
CA ILE A 7 1.06 3.74 -0.64
C ILE A 7 0.34 2.42 -0.92
N VAL A 8 -0.83 2.47 -1.54
CA VAL A 8 -1.60 1.30 -1.95
C VAL A 8 -1.45 1.12 -3.46
N ILE A 9 -1.02 -0.06 -3.89
CA ILE A 9 -0.59 -0.32 -5.27
C ILE A 9 -1.26 -1.60 -5.77
N ARG A 10 -1.98 -1.49 -6.89
CA ARG A 10 -2.47 -2.65 -7.63
C ARG A 10 -1.33 -3.29 -8.41
N GLN A 11 -1.14 -4.58 -8.21
CA GLN A 11 -0.12 -5.39 -8.85
C GLN A 11 -0.57 -5.87 -10.22
N LYS A 12 0.37 -6.39 -11.02
CA LYS A 12 0.10 -6.91 -12.36
C LYS A 12 -0.82 -8.14 -12.36
N ASP A 13 -0.75 -8.96 -11.32
CA ASP A 13 -1.60 -10.13 -11.12
C ASP A 13 -3.01 -9.77 -10.59
N GLY A 14 -3.29 -8.46 -10.43
CA GLY A 14 -4.55 -7.97 -9.89
C GLY A 14 -4.60 -7.91 -8.36
N SER A 15 -3.63 -8.47 -7.64
CA SER A 15 -3.54 -8.34 -6.18
C SER A 15 -3.28 -6.89 -5.75
N ILE A 16 -3.53 -6.59 -4.48
CA ILE A 16 -3.25 -5.27 -3.91
C ILE A 16 -2.15 -5.44 -2.86
N LYS A 17 -1.11 -4.63 -2.97
CA LYS A 17 -0.10 -4.48 -1.92
C LYS A 17 -0.16 -3.07 -1.36
N ALA A 18 0.21 -2.93 -0.10
CA ALA A 18 0.39 -1.63 0.52
C ALA A 18 1.75 -1.58 1.23
N PHE A 19 2.35 -0.40 1.25
CA PHE A 19 3.67 -0.17 1.84
C PHE A 19 3.66 1.13 2.62
N LEU A 20 4.50 1.22 3.65
CA LEU A 20 4.79 2.49 4.30
C LEU A 20 5.35 3.48 3.26
N ASN A 21 4.80 4.69 3.20
CA ASN A 21 5.22 5.73 2.26
C ASN A 21 6.50 6.44 2.74
N SER A 22 7.53 5.65 3.01
CA SER A 22 8.77 6.09 3.61
C SER A 22 9.95 5.38 2.97
N CYS A 23 10.89 6.16 2.43
CA CYS A 23 12.08 5.65 1.78
C CYS A 23 12.98 4.97 2.81
N THR A 24 13.36 3.71 2.57
CA THR A 24 14.24 2.93 3.47
C THR A 24 15.67 3.44 3.58
N HIS A 25 16.06 4.43 2.79
CA HIS A 25 17.35 5.10 2.95
C HIS A 25 17.36 6.06 4.16
N ARG A 26 16.47 7.07 4.16
CA ARG A 26 16.44 8.13 5.19
C ARG A 26 15.03 8.66 5.51
N GLY A 27 14.00 7.85 5.28
CA GLY A 27 12.63 8.15 5.71
C GLY A 27 11.86 9.20 4.90
N ASN A 28 12.41 9.71 3.80
CA ASN A 28 11.71 10.69 2.98
C ASN A 28 10.48 10.06 2.28
N ARG A 29 9.42 10.85 2.09
CA ARG A 29 8.19 10.39 1.43
C ARG A 29 8.48 10.00 -0.04
N VAL A 30 7.99 8.83 -0.45
CA VAL A 30 8.29 8.23 -1.75
C VAL A 30 7.26 8.63 -2.81
N CYS A 31 5.96 8.46 -2.52
CA CYS A 31 4.88 8.92 -3.38
C CYS A 31 4.29 10.21 -2.81
N ARG A 32 4.27 11.27 -3.63
CA ARG A 32 3.78 12.61 -3.23
C ARG A 32 2.45 12.97 -3.87
N ALA A 33 1.98 12.16 -4.82
CA ALA A 33 0.67 12.32 -5.44
C ALA A 33 -0.38 11.52 -4.66
N ASP A 34 -1.59 12.05 -4.60
CA ASP A 34 -2.72 11.37 -3.92
C ASP A 34 -3.17 10.11 -4.68
N ARG A 35 -3.03 10.10 -6.02
CA ARG A 35 -3.37 8.97 -6.89
C ARG A 35 -2.65 9.08 -8.23
N GLY A 36 -2.46 7.95 -8.91
CA GLY A 36 -1.88 7.90 -10.26
C GLY A 36 -1.57 6.49 -10.73
N ASN A 37 -0.87 6.39 -11.86
CA ASN A 37 -0.29 5.16 -12.37
C ASN A 37 1.22 5.36 -12.54
N ALA A 38 2.02 4.45 -11.98
CA ALA A 38 3.48 4.54 -12.02
C ALA A 38 4.09 3.15 -12.22
N ARG A 39 5.17 3.10 -13.01
CA ARG A 39 5.97 1.88 -13.20
C ARG A 39 7.06 1.71 -12.14
N ALA A 40 7.42 2.81 -11.47
CA ALA A 40 8.38 2.85 -10.37
C ALA A 40 8.13 4.12 -9.55
N PHE A 41 8.60 4.13 -8.31
CA PHE A 41 8.55 5.28 -7.41
C PHE A 41 9.96 5.72 -7.06
N THR A 42 10.34 6.93 -7.47
CA THR A 42 11.68 7.47 -7.22
C THR A 42 11.64 8.49 -6.09
N CYS A 43 12.38 8.22 -5.03
CA CYS A 43 12.55 9.13 -3.90
C CYS A 43 13.30 10.39 -4.34
N ASN A 44 12.67 11.56 -4.14
CA ASN A 44 13.23 12.85 -4.55
C ASN A 44 14.40 13.35 -3.68
N TYR A 45 14.87 12.56 -2.72
CA TYR A 45 16.00 12.94 -1.87
C TYR A 45 17.33 12.50 -2.49
N HIS A 46 17.55 11.18 -2.61
CA HIS A 46 18.79 10.61 -3.15
C HIS A 46 18.56 9.73 -4.38
N GLY A 47 17.35 9.75 -4.97
CA GLY A 47 17.03 9.04 -6.20
C GLY A 47 16.88 7.52 -6.07
N TRP A 48 16.82 6.96 -4.85
CA TRP A 48 16.45 5.56 -4.66
C TRP A 48 15.08 5.29 -5.28
N SER A 49 15.00 4.25 -6.10
CA SER A 49 13.80 3.92 -6.86
C SER A 49 13.26 2.55 -6.47
N PHE A 50 11.94 2.48 -6.31
CA PHE A 50 11.23 1.29 -5.84
C PHE A 50 10.27 0.79 -6.92
N ALA A 51 10.22 -0.52 -7.10
CA ALA A 51 9.26 -1.16 -7.99
C ALA A 51 7.85 -1.19 -7.36
N PRO A 52 6.79 -1.42 -8.16
CA PRO A 52 5.40 -1.48 -7.66
C PRO A 52 5.14 -2.58 -6.62
N ASP A 53 6.01 -3.59 -6.57
CA ASP A 53 5.98 -4.68 -5.59
C ASP A 53 6.75 -4.36 -4.30
N GLY A 54 7.29 -3.14 -4.19
CA GLY A 54 8.05 -2.65 -3.04
C GLY A 54 9.55 -2.88 -3.11
N ALA A 55 10.06 -3.65 -4.08
CA ALA A 55 11.49 -3.95 -4.15
C ALA A 55 12.33 -2.70 -4.46
N LEU A 56 13.53 -2.60 -3.89
CA LEU A 56 14.51 -1.57 -4.26
C LEU A 56 15.05 -1.87 -5.66
N ALA A 57 14.56 -1.12 -6.65
CA ALA A 57 14.81 -1.35 -8.07
C ALA A 57 16.10 -0.69 -8.56
N GLY A 58 16.47 0.47 -8.00
CA GLY A 58 17.65 1.19 -8.45
C GLY A 58 18.18 2.19 -7.44
N VAL A 59 19.50 2.26 -7.35
CA VAL A 59 20.26 3.17 -6.48
C VAL A 59 21.25 3.94 -7.34
N PRO A 60 21.19 5.28 -7.37
CA PRO A 60 22.18 6.08 -8.05
C PRO A 60 23.58 5.85 -7.47
N LEU A 61 24.59 5.78 -8.35
CA LEU A 61 26.01 5.62 -7.98
C LEU A 61 26.28 4.42 -7.07
N GLU A 62 25.57 3.30 -7.27
CA GLU A 62 25.67 2.15 -6.37
C GLU A 62 27.09 1.56 -6.28
N ASN A 63 27.78 1.47 -7.41
CA ASN A 63 29.13 0.93 -7.45
C ASN A 63 30.13 1.88 -6.76
N GLU A 64 29.96 3.19 -6.95
CA GLU A 64 30.89 4.21 -6.43
C GLU A 64 30.65 4.51 -4.95
N ALA A 65 29.38 4.66 -4.54
CA ALA A 65 29.01 5.04 -3.18
C ALA A 65 28.88 3.85 -2.23
N TYR A 66 28.52 2.67 -2.74
CA TYR A 66 28.32 1.46 -1.93
C TYR A 66 29.31 0.34 -2.27
N PHE A 67 30.29 0.60 -3.16
CA PHE A 67 31.35 -0.34 -3.53
C PHE A 67 30.83 -1.70 -4.05
N GLY A 68 29.64 -1.70 -4.66
CA GLY A 68 28.97 -2.92 -5.12
C GLY A 68 28.54 -3.88 -3.99
N LYS A 69 28.54 -3.42 -2.74
CA LYS A 69 28.22 -4.24 -1.55
C LYS A 69 26.80 -4.04 -1.02
N LEU A 70 25.98 -3.24 -1.71
CA LEU A 70 24.60 -3.01 -1.29
C LEU A 70 23.72 -4.21 -1.63
N ASP A 71 23.22 -4.87 -0.59
CA ASP A 71 22.21 -5.92 -0.75
C ASP A 71 20.81 -5.29 -0.85
N ARG A 72 20.37 -4.99 -2.09
CA ARG A 72 19.08 -4.35 -2.35
C ARG A 72 17.88 -5.10 -1.77
N SER A 73 17.98 -6.42 -1.60
CA SER A 73 16.87 -7.25 -1.07
C SER A 73 16.46 -6.87 0.36
N LYS A 74 17.38 -6.27 1.12
CA LYS A 74 17.16 -5.82 2.50
C LYS A 74 16.55 -4.42 2.62
N PHE A 75 16.43 -3.70 1.50
CA PHE A 75 16.08 -2.28 1.48
C PHE A 75 14.82 -1.98 0.66
N GLY A 76 13.97 -2.97 0.39
CA GLY A 76 12.64 -2.72 -0.16
C GLY A 76 11.75 -1.91 0.80
N LEU A 77 10.68 -1.30 0.28
CA LEU A 77 9.69 -0.60 1.10
C LEU A 77 9.10 -1.53 2.16
N VAL A 78 8.81 -1.00 3.34
CA VAL A 78 8.22 -1.76 4.44
C VAL A 78 6.78 -2.16 4.05
N PRO A 79 6.46 -3.45 3.90
CA PRO A 79 5.13 -3.88 3.50
C PRO A 79 4.15 -3.78 4.66
N VAL A 80 2.89 -3.46 4.34
CA VAL A 80 1.77 -3.73 5.24
C VAL A 80 1.60 -5.24 5.31
N THR A 81 1.70 -5.80 6.51
CA THR A 81 1.79 -7.24 6.76
C THR A 81 0.62 -8.03 6.16
N LYS A 82 -0.61 -7.53 6.35
CA LYS A 82 -1.81 -8.13 5.76
C LYS A 82 -2.60 -7.08 5.00
N VAL A 83 -2.95 -7.41 3.76
CA VAL A 83 -3.85 -6.63 2.93
C VAL A 83 -4.94 -7.56 2.43
N SER A 84 -6.20 -7.20 2.68
CA SER A 84 -7.37 -8.01 2.35
C SER A 84 -8.44 -7.14 1.71
N GLU A 85 -9.24 -7.74 0.84
CA GLU A 85 -10.34 -7.07 0.16
C GLU A 85 -11.65 -7.75 0.52
N TYR A 86 -12.65 -6.96 0.94
CA TYR A 86 -14.01 -7.45 1.17
C TYR A 86 -15.00 -6.56 0.45
N LYS A 87 -15.69 -7.12 -0.56
CA LYS A 87 -16.70 -6.42 -1.39
C LYS A 87 -16.21 -5.07 -1.97
N GLY A 88 -14.96 -5.02 -2.46
CA GLY A 88 -14.35 -3.82 -3.04
C GLY A 88 -13.73 -2.85 -2.04
N LEU A 89 -13.88 -3.10 -0.73
CA LEU A 89 -13.20 -2.34 0.32
C LEU A 89 -11.86 -3.00 0.64
N VAL A 90 -10.80 -2.20 0.69
CA VAL A 90 -9.43 -2.66 0.96
C VAL A 90 -9.08 -2.35 2.41
N PHE A 91 -8.65 -3.37 3.13
CA PHE A 91 -8.22 -3.29 4.53
C PHE A 91 -6.74 -3.64 4.65
N GLY A 92 -6.05 -2.99 5.58
CA GLY A 92 -4.65 -3.26 5.91
C GLY A 92 -4.49 -3.50 7.40
N CYS A 93 -3.60 -4.41 7.79
CA CYS A 93 -3.24 -4.67 9.18
C CYS A 93 -1.71 -4.85 9.30
N TRP A 94 -1.13 -4.19 10.30
CA TRP A 94 0.31 -4.31 10.62
C TRP A 94 0.63 -5.59 11.40
N ASP A 95 -0.32 -6.11 12.19
CA ASP A 95 -0.10 -7.27 13.04
C ASP A 95 -0.22 -8.58 12.25
N ALA A 96 0.89 -9.33 12.19
CA ALA A 96 0.96 -10.65 11.55
C ALA A 96 0.08 -11.70 12.25
N ASN A 97 -0.14 -11.55 13.56
CA ASN A 97 -0.85 -12.53 14.38
C ASN A 97 -2.35 -12.25 14.52
N SER A 98 -2.83 -11.15 13.92
CA SER A 98 -4.25 -10.81 13.86
C SER A 98 -5.09 -11.94 13.22
N PRO A 99 -6.39 -12.05 13.54
CA PRO A 99 -7.28 -12.94 12.79
C PRO A 99 -7.39 -12.53 11.31
N SER A 100 -8.01 -13.37 10.49
CA SER A 100 -8.36 -12.98 9.12
C SER A 100 -9.35 -11.80 9.12
N LEU A 101 -9.43 -11.06 8.01
CA LEU A 101 -10.42 -9.99 7.89
C LEU A 101 -11.84 -10.54 8.07
N GLU A 102 -12.10 -11.72 7.50
CA GLU A 102 -13.41 -12.38 7.54
C GLU A 102 -13.82 -12.77 8.96
N ASP A 103 -12.88 -13.25 9.76
CA ASP A 103 -13.11 -13.60 11.17
C ASP A 103 -13.26 -12.33 12.01
N TYR A 104 -12.44 -11.32 11.76
CA TYR A 104 -12.53 -10.02 12.43
C TYR A 104 -13.89 -9.35 12.19
N LEU A 105 -14.39 -9.39 10.95
CA LEU A 105 -15.70 -8.81 10.61
C LEU A 105 -16.86 -9.63 11.19
N GLY A 106 -16.70 -10.94 11.40
CA GLY A 106 -17.73 -11.81 11.99
C GLY A 106 -19.12 -11.60 11.39
N ASP A 107 -20.14 -11.48 12.24
CA ASP A 107 -21.52 -11.28 11.82
C ASP A 107 -21.81 -9.91 11.20
N ALA A 108 -20.92 -8.92 11.39
CA ALA A 108 -21.05 -7.60 10.78
C ALA A 108 -20.98 -7.66 9.24
N LYS A 109 -20.45 -8.75 8.68
CA LYS A 109 -20.47 -9.03 7.23
C LYS A 109 -21.87 -8.95 6.61
N PHE A 110 -22.91 -9.30 7.39
CA PHE A 110 -24.30 -9.36 6.95
C PHE A 110 -25.14 -8.16 7.40
N SER A 111 -24.89 -7.62 8.59
CA SER A 111 -25.76 -6.59 9.19
C SER A 111 -25.51 -5.17 8.70
N SER A 112 -24.26 -4.79 8.37
CA SER A 112 -23.88 -3.39 8.16
C SER A 112 -23.31 -3.07 6.77
N MET A 113 -22.74 -4.05 6.06
CA MET A 113 -22.08 -3.82 4.76
C MET A 113 -22.95 -4.13 3.54
N SER A 114 -24.19 -4.61 3.73
CA SER A 114 -25.14 -4.90 2.65
C SER A 114 -25.62 -3.63 1.91
N GLY A 115 -25.53 -2.47 2.56
CA GLY A 115 -25.84 -1.16 1.97
C GLY A 115 -24.69 -0.50 1.21
N TRP A 116 -23.48 -1.08 1.24
CA TRP A 116 -22.27 -0.59 0.53
C TRP A 116 -22.04 -1.32 -0.80
N MET A 117 -23.07 -2.01 -1.32
CA MET A 117 -23.01 -2.53 -2.69
C MET A 117 -22.62 -1.39 -3.64
N PRO A 118 -21.69 -1.61 -4.59
CA PRO A 118 -21.50 -0.64 -5.64
C PRO A 118 -22.85 -0.46 -6.33
N CYS A 119 -23.26 0.80 -6.43
CA CYS A 119 -24.39 1.19 -7.25
C CYS A 119 -24.30 0.41 -8.56
N ARG A 120 -25.37 -0.30 -8.92
CA ARG A 120 -25.49 -0.83 -10.29
C ARG A 120 -25.28 0.36 -11.24
N ALA A 121 -24.74 0.09 -12.43
CA ALA A 121 -24.20 1.08 -13.36
C ALA A 121 -25.17 2.20 -13.82
N ASP A 122 -26.39 2.29 -13.29
CA ASP A 122 -27.44 3.24 -13.65
C ASP A 122 -27.86 4.23 -12.54
N GLN A 123 -27.33 4.14 -11.31
CA GLN A 123 -27.76 5.02 -10.21
C GLN A 123 -26.64 5.93 -9.68
N ARG A 124 -26.95 7.23 -9.56
CA ARG A 124 -26.03 8.27 -9.06
C ARG A 124 -25.81 8.08 -7.56
N CYS A 125 -24.64 7.59 -7.17
CA CYS A 125 -24.29 7.36 -5.77
C CYS A 125 -23.65 8.62 -5.14
N SER A 126 -24.37 9.28 -4.23
CA SER A 126 -23.81 10.33 -3.35
C SER A 126 -23.74 9.81 -1.91
N ALA A 127 -22.58 9.32 -1.47
CA ALA A 127 -22.35 9.08 -0.05
C ALA A 127 -20.95 9.54 0.35
N LYS A 128 -20.88 10.43 1.34
CA LYS A 128 -19.63 10.94 1.91
C LYS A 128 -18.97 9.86 2.78
N PRO A 129 -17.63 9.70 2.71
CA PRO A 129 -16.93 8.73 3.54
C PRO A 129 -16.96 9.14 5.01
N ARG A 130 -17.34 8.20 5.89
CA ARG A 130 -17.13 8.32 7.34
C ARG A 130 -15.87 7.53 7.69
N ARG A 131 -14.94 8.19 8.39
CA ARG A 131 -13.71 7.58 8.92
C ARG A 131 -14.08 6.64 10.07
N TRP A 132 -13.46 5.47 10.11
CA TRP A 132 -13.44 4.61 11.28
C TRP A 132 -12.19 4.96 12.09
N CYS A 133 -12.38 5.23 13.39
CA CYS A 133 -11.31 5.39 14.38
C CYS A 133 -10.72 4.03 14.73
#